data_AF-A0A6P8M652-F1
#
_entry.id   AF-A0A6P8M652-F1
#
_cell.length_a   1.000
_cell.length_b   1.000
_cell.length_c   1.000
_cell.angle_alpha   90.00
_cell.angle_beta   90.00
_cell.angle_gamma   90.00
#
_symmetry.space_group_name_H-M   'P 1'
#
loop_
_entity.id
_entity.type
_entity.pdbx_description
1 polymer ?
#
loop_
_entity_poly.entity_id
_entity_poly.type
_entity_poly.pdbx_seq_one_letter_code
_entity_poly.pdbx_strand_id
1 'polypeptide(L)'
;MVPGEYACRVHDLTMAGLGNNSRSIIGKCVLLMFLVAVQVTGEENCNEVNCPGELIVRYYKGIGCTPIYANPNDCCAEAYNCSHLNNLSRDKCYVNGNEYSVGETLRPEDSNPCDRNCTCTMFRDTAFFECERLNDCNSTEEKGCLYRRTHGLCCGDPFCDMEETDNTTCTVDGKVYEAGEFFYPNANPKLLCLCMEGYTGENIEPYCQQLNRDPCSALFTSAAAQVHDKWLPLFLMLPRYHCYQPVYTGPDLKNVDIEEFNNVMSVSAGETKMCRFYNDTKRVGEEFEPEPVDMWTVDLKCKCEVPPFITCQRSMAVPVDDGSGENF
;
A
#
# COMPACT_ATOMS: atom_id res chain seq x y z
N MET A 1 48.62 -12.70 -13.61
CA MET A 1 49.34 -12.10 -14.76
C MET A 1 48.51 -10.92 -15.23
N VAL A 2 49.15 -9.75 -15.20
CA VAL A 2 48.85 -8.38 -15.65
C VAL A 2 47.42 -8.00 -16.10
N PRO A 3 46.88 -6.84 -15.64
CA PRO A 3 45.50 -6.39 -15.84
C PRO A 3 45.30 -5.62 -17.15
N GLY A 4 44.05 -5.61 -17.64
CA GLY A 4 43.63 -4.86 -18.83
C GLY A 4 43.39 -3.38 -18.54
N GLU A 5 44.15 -2.53 -19.24
CA GLU A 5 43.99 -1.09 -19.29
C GLU A 5 42.83 -0.71 -20.22
N TYR A 6 41.87 0.07 -19.72
CA TYR A 6 40.90 0.78 -20.56
C TYR A 6 41.44 2.19 -20.81
N ALA A 7 41.97 2.41 -22.01
CA ALA A 7 42.47 3.71 -22.46
C ALA A 7 41.31 4.60 -22.92
N CYS A 8 41.06 5.70 -22.21
CA CYS A 8 40.22 6.79 -22.70
C CYS A 8 40.97 7.57 -23.79
N ARG A 9 40.53 7.44 -25.04
CA ARG A 9 40.93 8.36 -26.13
C ARG A 9 40.23 9.70 -25.95
N VAL A 10 41.00 10.74 -25.63
CA VAL A 10 40.56 12.13 -25.75
C VAL A 10 40.79 12.54 -27.20
N HIS A 11 39.71 12.83 -27.92
CA HIS A 11 39.79 13.45 -29.24
C HIS A 11 40.32 14.89 -29.09
N ASP A 12 41.34 15.19 -29.88
CA ASP A 12 41.94 16.51 -30.06
C ASP A 12 40.89 17.59 -30.38
N LEU A 13 40.81 18.60 -29.52
CA LEU A 13 40.36 19.93 -29.89
C LEU A 13 41.56 20.88 -29.77
N THR A 14 42.13 21.18 -30.91
CA THR A 14 43.23 22.13 -31.10
C THR A 14 42.84 23.56 -30.72
N MET A 15 43.53 24.07 -29.71
CA MET A 15 44.24 25.36 -29.63
C MET A 15 43.47 26.68 -29.89
N ALA A 16 43.39 27.51 -28.85
CA ALA A 16 43.81 28.92 -28.95
C ALA A 16 44.18 29.50 -27.58
N GLY A 17 45.49 29.71 -27.37
CA GLY A 17 46.01 30.95 -26.77
C GLY A 17 46.04 31.11 -25.25
N LEU A 18 47.26 31.34 -24.76
CA LEU A 18 47.67 32.13 -23.58
C LEU A 18 47.98 31.37 -22.28
N GLY A 19 49.29 31.32 -21.99
CA GLY A 19 49.79 31.80 -20.70
C GLY A 19 50.11 30.75 -19.64
N ASN A 20 51.39 30.38 -19.57
CA ASN A 20 52.13 29.89 -18.40
C ASN A 20 51.49 30.23 -17.03
N ASN A 21 51.21 29.21 -16.20
CA ASN A 21 51.48 29.25 -14.75
C ASN A 21 51.31 27.87 -14.10
N SER A 22 52.37 27.06 -14.21
CA SER A 22 52.53 25.67 -13.73
C SER A 22 52.64 25.52 -12.20
N ARG A 23 51.98 26.36 -11.40
CA ARG A 23 52.09 26.35 -9.92
C ARG A 23 50.77 26.32 -9.15
N SER A 24 49.61 26.19 -9.82
CA SER A 24 48.28 26.30 -9.17
C SER A 24 47.34 25.11 -9.44
N ILE A 25 47.88 23.91 -9.63
CA ILE A 25 47.05 22.70 -9.87
C ILE A 25 47.28 21.65 -8.78
N ILE A 26 48.52 21.51 -8.29
CA ILE A 26 48.86 20.49 -7.28
C ILE A 26 48.19 20.78 -5.92
N GLY A 27 47.96 22.05 -5.58
CA GLY A 27 47.25 22.43 -4.35
C GLY A 27 45.73 22.22 -4.37
N LYS A 28 45.12 22.07 -5.54
CA LYS A 28 43.66 21.87 -5.67
C LYS A 28 43.27 20.38 -5.73
N CYS A 29 44.18 19.50 -6.13
CA CYS A 29 43.92 18.06 -6.13
C CYS A 29 43.98 17.43 -4.72
N VAL A 30 44.75 17.99 -3.78
CA VAL A 30 44.86 17.45 -2.42
C VAL A 30 43.64 17.81 -1.56
N LEU A 31 42.99 18.95 -1.80
CA LEU A 31 41.75 19.35 -1.12
C LEU A 31 40.51 18.58 -1.59
N LEU A 32 40.52 18.02 -2.81
CA LEU A 32 39.44 17.17 -3.33
C LEU A 32 39.53 15.72 -2.86
N MET A 33 40.70 15.26 -2.41
CA MET A 33 40.88 13.91 -1.86
C MET A 33 40.49 13.80 -0.37
N PHE A 34 40.24 14.92 0.31
CA PHE A 34 39.81 14.95 1.73
C PHE A 34 38.31 15.18 1.93
N LEU A 35 37.52 15.39 0.86
CA LEU A 35 36.07 15.55 0.94
C LEU A 35 35.27 14.33 0.47
N VAL A 36 35.95 13.23 0.13
CA VAL A 36 35.32 11.92 -0.13
C VAL A 36 35.69 10.96 1.00
N ALA A 37 35.60 11.44 2.25
CA ALA A 37 35.21 10.56 3.33
C ALA A 37 33.72 10.29 3.10
N VAL A 38 33.42 9.32 2.23
CA VAL A 38 32.10 8.69 2.16
C VAL A 38 31.81 8.25 3.59
N GLN A 39 30.95 9.00 4.26
CA GLN A 39 30.22 8.46 5.38
C GLN A 39 29.43 7.30 4.78
N VAL A 40 29.98 6.11 4.88
CA VAL A 40 29.18 4.89 4.90
C VAL A 40 28.43 4.98 6.23
N THR A 41 27.42 5.85 6.26
CA THR A 41 26.31 5.66 7.19
C THR A 41 25.79 4.28 6.82
N GLY A 42 25.91 3.33 7.73
CA GLY A 42 25.25 2.05 7.57
C GLY A 42 23.79 2.34 7.27
N GLU A 43 23.41 2.16 6.01
CA GLU A 43 22.04 1.87 5.65
C GLU A 43 21.82 0.49 6.27
N GLU A 44 21.49 0.47 7.56
CA GLU A 44 20.84 -0.69 8.14
C GLU A 44 19.64 -0.92 7.21
N ASN A 45 19.61 -2.06 6.53
CA ASN A 45 18.53 -2.45 5.63
C ASN A 45 17.19 -2.23 6.36
N CYS A 46 16.55 -1.09 6.14
CA CYS A 46 15.28 -0.77 6.75
C CYS A 46 14.26 -1.72 6.15
N ASN A 47 13.86 -2.72 6.93
CA ASN A 47 12.80 -3.63 6.56
C ASN A 47 11.49 -3.10 7.16
N GLU A 48 10.75 -2.31 6.38
CA GLU A 48 9.46 -1.73 6.77
C GLU A 48 8.45 -2.79 7.26
N VAL A 49 8.65 -4.06 6.92
CA VAL A 49 7.76 -5.17 7.31
C VAL A 49 7.81 -5.46 8.81
N ASN A 50 8.85 -5.02 9.50
CA ASN A 50 8.93 -5.11 10.96
C ASN A 50 8.24 -3.92 11.66
N CYS A 51 7.68 -2.97 10.91
CA CYS A 51 6.99 -1.83 11.49
C CYS A 51 5.61 -2.23 12.02
N PRO A 52 5.15 -1.62 13.13
CA PRO A 52 3.83 -1.88 13.67
C PRO A 52 2.72 -1.40 12.71
N GLY A 53 1.55 -2.04 12.78
CA GLY A 53 0.35 -1.57 12.08
C GLY A 53 0.41 -1.69 10.56
N GLU A 54 0.84 -2.84 10.01
CA GLU A 54 0.91 -3.10 8.57
C GLU A 54 -0.36 -2.64 7.83
N LEU A 55 -1.54 -3.03 8.33
CA LEU A 55 -2.84 -2.72 7.71
C LEU A 55 -3.13 -1.23 7.67
N ILE A 56 -2.94 -0.54 8.80
CA ILE A 56 -3.27 0.88 8.92
C ILE A 56 -2.23 1.76 8.20
N VAL A 57 -0.96 1.38 8.22
CA VAL A 57 0.11 2.04 7.47
C VAL A 57 -0.16 1.96 5.97
N ARG A 58 -0.59 0.80 5.49
CA ARG A 58 -0.99 0.60 4.10
C ARG A 58 -2.16 1.52 3.72
N TYR A 59 -3.18 1.60 4.59
CA TYR A 59 -4.30 2.52 4.41
C TYR A 59 -3.85 3.99 4.32
N TYR A 60 -2.97 4.45 5.22
CA TYR A 60 -2.42 5.81 5.20
C TYR A 60 -1.70 6.13 3.89
N LYS A 61 -0.85 5.21 3.42
CA LYS A 61 -0.16 5.34 2.12
C LYS A 61 -1.17 5.41 0.97
N GLY A 62 -2.19 4.54 1.00
CA GLY A 62 -3.24 4.48 -0.02
C GLY A 62 -4.08 5.75 -0.15
N ILE A 63 -4.25 6.52 0.93
CA ILE A 63 -4.97 7.81 0.92
C ILE A 63 -4.04 9.03 0.93
N GLY A 64 -2.72 8.81 0.82
CA GLY A 64 -1.72 9.87 0.67
C GLY A 64 -1.36 10.62 1.96
N CYS A 65 -1.57 10.05 3.15
CA CYS A 65 -1.09 10.66 4.38
C CYS A 65 0.45 10.68 4.43
N THR A 66 1.01 11.72 5.04
CA THR A 66 2.47 11.91 5.12
C THR A 66 3.03 11.26 6.39
N PRO A 67 4.05 10.39 6.32
CA PRO A 67 4.65 9.78 7.50
C PRO A 67 5.39 10.81 8.37
N ILE A 68 5.36 10.59 9.68
CA ILE A 68 6.07 11.38 10.69
C ILE A 68 6.99 10.43 11.45
N TYR A 69 8.30 10.67 11.38
CA TYR A 69 9.32 9.88 12.04
C TYR A 69 9.83 10.59 13.30
N ALA A 70 10.22 9.83 14.34
CA ALA A 70 10.82 10.41 15.54
C ALA A 70 12.21 10.96 15.20
N ASN A 71 12.98 10.23 14.39
CA ASN A 71 14.27 10.63 13.86
C ASN A 71 14.31 10.42 12.33
N PRO A 72 15.08 11.23 11.58
CA PRO A 72 15.18 11.12 10.12
C PRO A 72 15.64 9.77 9.58
N ASN A 73 16.34 8.98 10.39
CA ASN A 73 16.89 7.67 10.00
C ASN A 73 16.06 6.50 10.55
N ASP A 74 14.92 6.77 11.21
CA ASP A 74 14.07 5.70 11.72
C ASP A 74 13.39 4.98 10.56
N CYS A 75 13.34 3.66 10.65
CA CYS A 75 12.71 2.84 9.62
C CYS A 75 11.18 2.98 9.63
N CYS A 76 10.59 3.12 10.82
CA CYS A 76 9.15 3.13 11.01
C CYS A 76 8.65 4.54 11.37
N ALA A 77 7.61 4.99 10.68
CA ALA A 77 6.90 6.19 11.08
C ALA A 77 6.18 5.95 12.42
N GLU A 78 6.26 6.92 13.32
CA GLU A 78 5.57 6.89 14.62
C GLU A 78 4.15 7.48 14.54
N ALA A 79 3.82 8.21 13.48
CA ALA A 79 2.46 8.66 13.16
C ALA A 79 2.37 9.09 11.69
N TYR A 80 1.17 9.44 11.24
CA TYR A 80 0.92 10.04 9.93
C TYR A 80 0.15 11.37 10.06
N ASN A 81 0.44 12.31 9.17
CA ASN A 81 -0.34 13.52 8.98
C ASN A 81 -1.34 13.30 7.84
N CYS A 82 -2.63 13.32 8.16
CA CYS A 82 -3.74 13.13 7.23
C CYS A 82 -4.57 14.41 7.04
N SER A 83 -4.05 15.57 7.46
CA SER A 83 -4.79 16.84 7.42
C SER A 83 -5.14 17.30 6.00
N HIS A 84 -4.41 16.84 4.98
CA HIS A 84 -4.70 17.15 3.57
C HIS A 84 -6.06 16.62 3.12
N LEU A 85 -6.58 15.56 3.75
CA LEU A 85 -7.88 14.98 3.44
C LEU A 85 -9.03 15.99 3.61
N ASN A 86 -8.87 16.98 4.50
CA ASN A 86 -9.86 18.04 4.71
C ASN A 86 -10.04 18.97 3.51
N ASN A 87 -9.02 19.04 2.64
CA ASN A 87 -9.00 19.93 1.49
C ASN A 87 -9.31 19.21 0.17
N LEU A 88 -9.54 17.90 0.21
CA LEU A 88 -9.94 17.14 -0.97
C LEU A 88 -11.36 17.54 -1.36
N SER A 89 -11.52 18.04 -2.57
CA SER A 89 -12.84 18.26 -3.16
C SER A 89 -13.55 16.94 -3.43
N ARG A 90 -14.85 16.87 -3.12
CA ARG A 90 -15.69 15.69 -3.38
C ARG A 90 -16.01 15.48 -4.86
N ASP A 91 -15.85 16.50 -5.70
CA ASP A 91 -16.13 16.44 -7.14
C ASP A 91 -14.91 16.02 -7.99
N LYS A 92 -13.89 15.45 -7.35
CA LYS A 92 -12.65 14.99 -7.99
C LYS A 92 -12.29 13.58 -7.55
N CYS A 93 -11.66 12.83 -8.44
CA CYS A 93 -11.05 11.55 -8.13
C CYS A 93 -9.56 11.71 -7.83
N TYR A 94 -9.02 10.88 -6.94
CA TYR A 94 -7.63 10.95 -6.50
C TYR A 94 -6.96 9.59 -6.58
N VAL A 95 -5.73 9.58 -7.09
CA VAL A 95 -4.87 8.39 -7.14
C VAL A 95 -3.41 8.82 -7.23
N ASN A 96 -2.52 8.20 -6.46
CA ASN A 96 -1.07 8.50 -6.47
C ASN A 96 -0.71 10.00 -6.32
N GLY A 97 -1.57 10.79 -5.64
CA GLY A 97 -1.40 12.24 -5.49
C GLY A 97 -1.85 13.07 -6.71
N ASN A 98 -2.33 12.43 -7.77
CA ASN A 98 -2.92 13.08 -8.93
C ASN A 98 -4.43 13.33 -8.72
N GLU A 99 -4.91 14.45 -9.22
CA GLU A 99 -6.33 14.85 -9.24
C GLU A 99 -6.92 14.67 -10.64
N TYR A 100 -8.16 14.20 -10.70
CA TYR A 100 -8.93 13.99 -11.92
C TYR A 100 -10.32 14.60 -11.79
N SER A 101 -10.75 15.30 -12.82
CA SER A 101 -12.10 15.84 -12.97
C SER A 101 -13.05 14.74 -13.44
N VAL A 102 -14.33 14.87 -13.08
CA VAL A 102 -15.38 13.96 -13.57
C VAL A 102 -15.37 13.91 -15.09
N GLY A 103 -15.33 12.69 -15.63
CA GLY A 103 -15.21 12.39 -17.07
C GLY A 103 -13.79 12.14 -17.55
N GLU A 104 -12.76 12.43 -16.76
CA GLU A 104 -11.37 12.12 -17.14
C GLU A 104 -11.08 10.62 -17.00
N THR A 105 -10.39 10.07 -17.99
CA THR A 105 -9.90 8.68 -17.97
C THR A 105 -8.63 8.57 -17.13
N LEU A 106 -8.50 7.47 -16.40
CA LEU A 106 -7.30 7.15 -15.61
C LEU A 106 -6.07 7.12 -16.52
N ARG A 107 -4.99 7.79 -16.11
CA ARG A 107 -3.75 7.79 -16.88
C ARG A 107 -3.00 6.46 -16.72
N PRO A 108 -2.27 5.99 -17.75
CA PRO A 108 -1.55 4.72 -17.67
C PRO A 108 -0.58 4.60 -16.50
N GLU A 109 0.08 5.71 -16.12
CA GLU A 109 1.01 5.75 -14.98
C GLU A 109 0.35 5.53 -13.61
N ASP A 110 -0.97 5.73 -13.50
CA ASP A 110 -1.74 5.50 -12.28
C ASP A 110 -2.55 4.20 -12.32
N SER A 111 -2.53 3.52 -13.47
CA SER A 111 -3.31 2.32 -13.75
C SER A 111 -2.56 1.06 -13.30
N ASN A 112 -3.20 0.21 -12.50
CA ASN A 112 -2.74 -1.17 -12.31
C ASN A 112 -3.15 -2.03 -13.52
N PRO A 113 -2.58 -3.25 -13.68
CA PRO A 113 -2.91 -4.15 -14.78
C PRO A 113 -4.41 -4.48 -14.93
N CYS A 114 -5.17 -4.43 -13.85
CA CYS A 114 -6.60 -4.77 -13.82
C CYS A 114 -7.54 -3.58 -14.05
N ASP A 115 -7.00 -2.38 -14.15
CA ASP A 115 -7.79 -1.14 -14.30
C ASP A 115 -8.17 -0.92 -15.76
N ARG A 116 -9.26 -1.55 -16.19
CA ARG A 116 -9.74 -1.42 -17.57
C ARG A 116 -10.71 -0.26 -17.70
N ASN A 117 -10.45 0.61 -18.67
CA ASN A 117 -11.34 1.70 -19.07
C ASN A 117 -11.84 2.57 -17.89
N CYS A 118 -10.99 2.76 -16.88
CA CYS A 118 -11.36 3.50 -15.67
C CYS A 118 -11.61 4.97 -15.98
N THR A 119 -12.75 5.48 -15.55
CA THR A 119 -13.13 6.89 -15.70
C THR A 119 -13.51 7.45 -14.35
N CYS A 120 -13.12 8.69 -14.08
CA CYS A 120 -13.59 9.42 -12.91
C CYS A 120 -15.08 9.72 -13.08
N THR A 121 -15.92 9.11 -12.26
CA THR A 121 -17.39 9.30 -12.31
C THR A 121 -17.85 9.97 -11.03
N MET A 122 -19.11 10.42 -11.01
CA MET A 122 -19.72 11.01 -9.83
C MET A 122 -20.99 10.25 -9.51
N PHE A 123 -21.10 9.78 -8.27
CA PHE A 123 -22.33 9.18 -7.76
C PHE A 123 -22.78 9.93 -6.52
N ARG A 124 -24.04 10.36 -6.51
CA ARG A 124 -24.60 11.29 -5.52
C ARG A 124 -23.78 12.59 -5.45
N ASP A 125 -22.89 12.71 -4.48
CA ASP A 125 -22.12 13.90 -4.16
C ASP A 125 -20.60 13.64 -4.11
N THR A 126 -20.14 12.43 -4.44
CA THR A 126 -18.72 12.06 -4.37
C THR A 126 -18.23 11.43 -5.68
N ALA A 127 -17.05 11.86 -6.12
CA ALA A 127 -16.37 11.33 -7.29
C ALA A 127 -15.38 10.22 -6.93
N PHE A 128 -15.31 9.19 -7.77
CA PHE A 128 -14.35 8.08 -7.67
C PHE A 128 -14.14 7.43 -9.04
N PHE A 129 -13.13 6.56 -9.17
CA PHE A 129 -12.90 5.83 -10.42
C PHE A 129 -13.84 4.63 -10.53
N GLU A 130 -14.62 4.60 -11.61
CA GLU A 130 -15.37 3.42 -12.03
C GLU A 130 -14.62 2.77 -13.20
N CYS A 131 -14.31 1.48 -13.02
CA CYS A 131 -13.59 0.68 -14.00
C CYS A 131 -14.49 -0.42 -14.57
N GLU A 132 -14.23 -0.79 -15.81
CA GLU A 132 -14.87 -1.94 -16.42
C GLU A 132 -14.42 -3.21 -15.69
N ARG A 133 -15.39 -3.93 -15.10
CA ARG A 133 -15.10 -5.20 -14.44
C ARG A 133 -14.99 -6.30 -15.48
N LEU A 134 -13.95 -7.13 -15.36
CA LEU A 134 -13.93 -8.44 -15.99
C LEU A 134 -14.86 -9.37 -15.20
N ASN A 135 -16.15 -9.25 -15.48
CA ASN A 135 -17.16 -10.10 -14.84
C ASN A 135 -17.04 -11.56 -15.29
N ASP A 136 -16.41 -11.85 -16.43
CA ASP A 136 -16.40 -13.18 -17.02
C ASP A 136 -15.05 -13.49 -17.68
N CYS A 137 -14.07 -13.93 -16.88
CA CYS A 137 -12.83 -14.54 -17.39
C CYS A 137 -13.11 -15.99 -17.88
N ASN A 138 -14.17 -16.17 -18.67
CA ASN A 138 -14.80 -17.45 -19.06
C ASN A 138 -14.87 -17.61 -20.59
N SER A 139 -14.24 -16.70 -21.34
CA SER A 139 -14.20 -16.85 -22.79
C SER A 139 -13.45 -18.14 -23.17
N THR A 140 -13.80 -18.73 -24.31
CA THR A 140 -13.36 -20.10 -24.66
C THR A 140 -11.84 -20.20 -24.88
N GLU A 141 -11.16 -19.08 -25.14
CA GLU A 141 -9.69 -18.98 -25.19
C GLU A 141 -9.05 -18.88 -23.78
N GLU A 142 -9.82 -18.49 -22.76
CA GLU A 142 -9.39 -18.19 -21.39
C GLU A 142 -9.71 -19.30 -20.38
N LYS A 143 -10.22 -20.44 -20.86
CA LYS A 143 -10.63 -21.61 -20.04
C LYS A 143 -9.46 -22.40 -19.41
N GLY A 144 -8.21 -22.02 -19.67
CA GLY A 144 -7.07 -22.67 -19.03
C GLY A 144 -6.83 -22.10 -17.63
N CYS A 145 -6.71 -22.96 -16.61
CA CYS A 145 -6.20 -22.56 -15.29
C CYS A 145 -4.88 -21.78 -15.41
N LEU A 146 -4.06 -22.05 -16.45
CA LEU A 146 -2.84 -21.33 -16.77
C LEU A 146 -3.04 -19.85 -17.14
N TYR A 147 -4.12 -19.50 -17.87
CA TYR A 147 -4.43 -18.12 -18.23
C TYR A 147 -4.90 -17.34 -16.98
N ARG A 148 -5.73 -17.97 -16.13
CA ARG A 148 -6.11 -17.39 -14.84
C ARG A 148 -4.97 -17.39 -13.80
N ARG A 149 -4.00 -18.31 -13.84
CA ARG A 149 -2.74 -18.23 -13.09
C ARG A 149 -1.93 -16.98 -13.46
N THR A 150 -2.05 -16.52 -14.72
CA THR A 150 -1.32 -15.36 -15.26
C THR A 150 -2.08 -14.03 -15.12
N HIS A 151 -3.42 -14.08 -15.13
CA HIS A 151 -4.30 -12.89 -15.14
C HIS A 151 -5.32 -12.82 -13.99
N GLY A 152 -5.27 -13.77 -13.04
CA GLY A 152 -6.26 -13.99 -11.97
C GLY A 152 -6.40 -12.87 -10.97
N LEU A 153 -5.45 -11.92 -10.97
CA LEU A 153 -5.53 -10.67 -10.23
C LEU A 153 -6.73 -9.81 -10.62
N CYS A 154 -7.24 -9.97 -11.85
CA CYS A 154 -8.25 -9.10 -12.43
C CYS A 154 -9.66 -9.71 -12.49
N CYS A 155 -9.85 -10.94 -12.02
CA CYS A 155 -11.13 -11.65 -12.10
C CYS A 155 -11.86 -11.60 -10.74
N GLY A 156 -13.16 -11.27 -10.75
CA GLY A 156 -13.95 -11.07 -9.52
C GLY A 156 -14.28 -12.32 -8.71
N ASP A 157 -14.49 -13.47 -9.37
CA ASP A 157 -14.81 -14.75 -8.73
C ASP A 157 -13.76 -15.83 -9.06
N PRO A 158 -13.35 -16.67 -8.09
CA PRO A 158 -12.50 -17.82 -8.34
C PRO A 158 -13.30 -18.87 -9.14
N PHE A 159 -12.98 -19.01 -10.42
CA PHE A 159 -13.57 -20.04 -11.29
C PHE A 159 -12.70 -21.30 -11.38
N CYS A 160 -11.41 -21.17 -11.05
CA CYS A 160 -10.61 -22.34 -10.79
C CYS A 160 -10.99 -22.78 -9.38
N ASP A 161 -11.69 -23.90 -9.29
CA ASP A 161 -11.44 -24.80 -8.17
C ASP A 161 -9.94 -25.09 -8.26
N MET A 162 -9.11 -24.27 -7.60
CA MET A 162 -7.84 -24.76 -7.10
C MET A 162 -8.27 -25.98 -6.33
N GLU A 163 -8.03 -27.16 -6.90
CA GLU A 163 -8.60 -28.39 -6.35
C GLU A 163 -8.34 -28.33 -4.85
N GLU A 164 -9.27 -28.76 -4.01
CA GLU A 164 -9.03 -28.82 -2.55
C GLU A 164 -7.74 -29.61 -2.21
N THR A 165 -7.18 -30.31 -3.22
CA THR A 165 -5.93 -31.05 -3.24
C THR A 165 -4.69 -30.29 -3.75
N ASP A 166 -4.76 -29.02 -4.18
CA ASP A 166 -3.57 -28.24 -4.53
C ASP A 166 -2.79 -27.89 -3.24
N ASN A 167 -1.78 -28.71 -2.96
CA ASN A 167 -0.91 -28.58 -1.81
C ASN A 167 0.30 -27.66 -2.09
N THR A 168 0.24 -26.83 -3.14
CA THR A 168 1.29 -25.86 -3.41
C THR A 168 1.44 -24.92 -2.23
N THR A 169 2.69 -24.73 -1.81
CA THR A 169 3.06 -23.75 -0.80
C THR A 169 4.19 -22.89 -1.33
N CYS A 170 4.14 -21.59 -1.03
CA CYS A 170 5.16 -20.64 -1.40
C CYS A 170 5.77 -20.06 -0.13
N THR A 171 7.08 -20.19 0.03
CA THR A 171 7.79 -19.57 1.16
C THR A 171 8.42 -18.27 0.70
N VAL A 172 7.91 -17.15 1.20
CA VAL A 172 8.39 -15.80 0.86
C VAL A 172 8.59 -15.02 2.14
N ASP A 173 9.77 -14.42 2.29
CA ASP A 173 10.13 -13.62 3.47
C ASP A 173 9.92 -14.34 4.82
N GLY A 174 10.09 -15.66 4.82
CA GLY A 174 9.91 -16.51 6.01
C GLY A 174 8.45 -16.84 6.34
N LYS A 175 7.48 -16.37 5.55
CA LYS A 175 6.06 -16.74 5.65
C LYS A 175 5.72 -17.79 4.59
N VAL A 176 4.87 -18.73 4.97
CA VAL A 176 4.33 -19.77 4.08
C VAL A 176 2.94 -19.33 3.63
N TYR A 177 2.71 -19.34 2.32
CA TYR A 177 1.45 -19.03 1.67
C TYR A 177 0.89 -20.27 1.01
N GLU A 178 -0.43 -20.46 1.08
CA GLU A 178 -1.15 -21.55 0.42
C GLU A 178 -1.46 -21.22 -1.04
N ALA A 179 -1.76 -22.24 -1.83
CA ALA A 179 -2.18 -22.08 -3.22
C ALA A 179 -3.35 -21.08 -3.33
N GLY A 180 -3.17 -20.06 -4.18
CA GLY A 180 -4.17 -19.02 -4.38
C GLY A 180 -4.09 -17.83 -3.44
N GLU A 181 -3.23 -17.89 -2.42
CA GLU A 181 -3.03 -16.75 -1.53
C GLU A 181 -2.20 -15.66 -2.20
N PHE A 182 -2.64 -14.42 -2.00
CA PHE A 182 -1.90 -13.24 -2.43
C PHE A 182 -0.85 -12.84 -1.40
N PHE A 183 0.28 -12.33 -1.87
CA PHE A 183 1.33 -11.79 -1.01
C PHE A 183 2.04 -10.59 -1.63
N TYR A 184 2.67 -9.79 -0.77
CA TYR A 184 3.49 -8.65 -1.15
C TYR A 184 4.91 -8.92 -0.65
N PRO A 185 5.91 -9.10 -1.53
CA PRO A 185 7.28 -9.32 -1.11
C PRO A 185 7.86 -8.09 -0.40
N ASN A 186 8.60 -8.31 0.68
CA ASN A 186 9.24 -7.25 1.47
C ASN A 186 10.22 -6.44 0.61
N ALA A 187 10.94 -7.12 -0.30
CA ALA A 187 11.92 -6.49 -1.18
C ALA A 187 11.30 -5.51 -2.19
N ASN A 188 10.04 -5.69 -2.56
CA ASN A 188 9.31 -4.76 -3.42
C ASN A 188 7.81 -4.80 -3.08
N PRO A 189 7.33 -3.92 -2.18
CA PRO A 189 5.94 -3.91 -1.73
C PRO A 189 4.96 -3.43 -2.81
N LYS A 190 5.45 -2.99 -3.97
CA LYS A 190 4.62 -2.68 -5.13
C LYS A 190 4.35 -3.89 -6.02
N LEU A 191 4.94 -5.04 -5.73
CA LEU A 191 4.57 -6.30 -6.37
C LEU A 191 3.40 -6.92 -5.62
N LEU A 192 2.36 -7.28 -6.35
CA LEU A 192 1.33 -8.18 -5.88
C LEU A 192 1.56 -9.53 -6.54
N CYS A 193 1.80 -10.52 -5.70
CA CYS A 193 2.11 -11.87 -6.11
C CYS A 193 1.01 -12.84 -5.71
N LEU A 194 0.91 -13.94 -6.43
CA LEU A 194 -0.01 -15.04 -6.18
C LEU A 194 0.80 -16.32 -5.95
N CYS A 195 0.55 -17.00 -4.84
CA CYS A 195 1.14 -18.30 -4.61
C CYS A 195 0.48 -19.34 -5.52
N MET A 196 1.26 -19.98 -6.38
CA MET A 196 0.77 -20.98 -7.32
C MET A 196 1.89 -21.92 -7.78
N GLU A 197 1.48 -23.03 -8.39
CA GLU A 197 2.38 -24.09 -8.86
C GLU A 197 3.53 -23.54 -9.73
N GLY A 198 4.75 -23.99 -9.43
CA GLY A 198 5.95 -23.60 -10.15
C GLY A 198 6.65 -22.33 -9.64
N TYR A 199 6.10 -21.66 -8.62
CA TYR A 199 6.80 -20.55 -7.97
C TYR A 199 8.12 -21.04 -7.33
N THR A 200 9.24 -20.50 -7.78
CA THR A 200 10.59 -20.91 -7.37
C THR A 200 11.21 -20.03 -6.28
N GLY A 201 10.48 -19.02 -5.80
CA GLY A 201 11.02 -17.96 -4.93
C GLY A 201 11.42 -16.68 -5.68
N GLU A 202 11.27 -16.66 -7.01
CA GLU A 202 11.54 -15.48 -7.83
C GLU A 202 10.27 -14.64 -8.06
N ASN A 203 10.31 -13.37 -7.66
CA ASN A 203 9.18 -12.45 -7.78
C ASN A 203 9.04 -11.88 -9.21
N ILE A 204 8.73 -12.75 -10.17
CA ILE A 204 8.63 -12.42 -11.60
C ILE A 204 7.26 -12.81 -12.18
N GLU A 205 6.93 -12.31 -13.36
CA GLU A 205 5.78 -12.81 -14.13
C GLU A 205 5.92 -14.32 -14.40
N PRO A 206 4.83 -15.10 -14.39
CA PRO A 206 3.43 -14.71 -14.18
C PRO A 206 3.00 -14.59 -12.70
N TYR A 207 3.89 -14.88 -11.75
CA TYR A 207 3.59 -14.98 -10.32
C TYR A 207 3.38 -13.62 -9.65
N CYS A 208 4.11 -12.62 -10.10
CA CYS A 208 4.09 -11.28 -9.53
C CYS A 208 3.83 -10.24 -10.61
N GLN A 209 3.01 -9.25 -10.28
CA GLN A 209 2.74 -8.11 -11.14
C GLN A 209 3.07 -6.81 -10.41
N GLN A 210 3.66 -5.88 -11.16
CA GLN A 210 3.94 -4.54 -10.70
C GLN A 210 2.65 -3.72 -10.64
N LEU A 211 2.38 -3.18 -9.46
CA LEU A 211 1.30 -2.24 -9.23
C LEU A 211 1.84 -0.81 -9.28
N ASN A 212 1.07 0.07 -9.89
CA ASN A 212 1.29 1.51 -9.92
C ASN A 212 0.60 2.22 -8.77
N ARG A 213 -0.44 1.63 -8.18
CA ARG A 213 -1.10 2.10 -6.96
C ARG A 213 -1.44 0.93 -6.05
N ASP A 214 -1.71 1.24 -4.79
CA ASP A 214 -2.29 0.24 -3.88
C ASP A 214 -3.71 -0.13 -4.34
N PRO A 215 -4.01 -1.42 -4.62
CA PRO A 215 -5.36 -1.86 -5.02
C PRO A 215 -6.42 -1.60 -3.95
N CYS A 216 -6.00 -1.36 -2.70
CA CYS A 216 -6.88 -1.09 -1.57
C CYS A 216 -7.00 0.42 -1.27
N SER A 217 -6.52 1.30 -2.15
CA SER A 217 -6.66 2.75 -1.99
C SER A 217 -8.14 3.15 -1.92
N ALA A 218 -8.55 3.65 -0.76
CA ALA A 218 -9.92 4.05 -0.51
C ALA A 218 -10.40 5.19 -1.43
N LEU A 219 -9.51 6.16 -1.71
CA LEU A 219 -9.80 7.31 -2.58
C LEU A 219 -10.02 6.93 -4.05
N PHE A 220 -9.55 5.75 -4.47
CA PHE A 220 -9.73 5.29 -5.84
C PHE A 220 -11.15 4.76 -6.10
N THR A 221 -11.76 4.14 -5.08
CA THR A 221 -13.04 3.43 -5.22
C THR A 221 -14.20 4.25 -4.66
N SER A 222 -15.42 3.69 -4.69
CA SER A 222 -16.58 4.31 -4.02
C SER A 222 -16.38 4.54 -2.51
N ALA A 223 -15.35 3.92 -1.91
CA ALA A 223 -14.93 4.18 -0.53
C ALA A 223 -14.46 5.63 -0.28
N ALA A 224 -14.21 6.41 -1.34
CA ALA A 224 -13.85 7.82 -1.24
C ALA A 224 -14.87 8.64 -0.43
N ALA A 225 -16.15 8.30 -0.53
CA ALA A 225 -17.22 8.95 0.25
C ALA A 225 -16.96 8.81 1.76
N GLN A 226 -16.60 7.61 2.21
CA GLN A 226 -16.31 7.34 3.62
C GLN A 226 -15.04 8.04 4.10
N VAL A 227 -14.04 8.21 3.24
CA VAL A 227 -12.85 9.03 3.56
C VAL A 227 -13.25 10.50 3.74
N HIS A 228 -14.06 11.06 2.84
CA HIS A 228 -14.56 12.43 2.96
C HIS A 228 -15.46 12.63 4.19
N ASP A 229 -16.25 11.62 4.54
CA ASP A 229 -17.13 11.60 5.71
C ASP A 229 -16.38 11.27 7.00
N LYS A 230 -15.06 10.99 6.92
CA LYS A 230 -14.19 10.72 8.07
C LYS A 230 -14.59 9.47 8.86
N TRP A 231 -15.10 8.47 8.16
CA TRP A 231 -15.41 7.19 8.77
C TRP A 231 -14.12 6.43 9.09
N LEU A 232 -14.16 5.61 10.15
CA LEU A 232 -13.03 4.81 10.55
C LEU A 232 -12.95 3.54 9.71
N PRO A 233 -11.77 3.19 9.15
CA PRO A 233 -11.59 1.92 8.48
C PRO A 233 -11.55 0.77 9.51
N LEU A 234 -12.35 -0.27 9.27
CA LEU A 234 -12.30 -1.55 9.97
C LEU A 234 -11.73 -2.60 9.03
N PHE A 235 -10.62 -3.22 9.41
CA PHE A 235 -9.95 -4.18 8.56
C PHE A 235 -10.55 -5.57 8.77
N LEU A 236 -11.28 -6.06 7.76
CA LEU A 236 -11.74 -7.43 7.72
C LEU A 236 -10.71 -8.31 7.01
N MET A 237 -10.24 -9.35 7.70
CA MET A 237 -9.43 -10.38 7.07
C MET A 237 -10.35 -11.41 6.44
N LEU A 238 -10.44 -11.39 5.10
CA LEU A 238 -11.11 -12.42 4.33
C LEU A 238 -10.05 -13.27 3.62
N PRO A 239 -10.04 -14.60 3.83
CA PRO A 239 -9.18 -15.49 3.06
C PRO A 239 -9.39 -15.26 1.55
N ARG A 240 -8.31 -15.26 0.77
CA ARG A 240 -8.31 -15.11 -0.71
C ARG A 240 -8.57 -13.71 -1.29
N TYR A 241 -8.74 -12.67 -0.47
CA TYR A 241 -8.78 -11.29 -0.96
C TYR A 241 -7.42 -10.61 -0.77
N HIS A 242 -6.85 -10.03 -1.83
CA HIS A 242 -5.58 -9.29 -1.77
C HIS A 242 -5.71 -7.93 -1.06
N CYS A 243 -6.95 -7.52 -0.78
CA CYS A 243 -7.30 -6.36 0.00
C CYS A 243 -8.08 -6.78 1.23
N TYR A 244 -7.59 -6.34 2.40
CA TYR A 244 -8.42 -6.14 3.56
C TYR A 244 -9.42 -5.06 3.19
N GLN A 245 -10.63 -5.42 2.75
CA GLN A 245 -11.62 -4.41 2.43
C GLN A 245 -11.94 -3.67 3.73
N PRO A 246 -11.62 -2.37 3.84
CA PRO A 246 -12.03 -1.62 5.01
C PRO A 246 -13.56 -1.54 4.96
N VAL A 247 -14.23 -2.20 5.89
CA VAL A 247 -15.60 -1.82 6.21
C VAL A 247 -15.49 -0.53 6.98
N TYR A 248 -16.22 0.49 6.56
CA TYR A 248 -16.17 1.75 7.26
C TYR A 248 -17.28 1.79 8.30
N THR A 249 -16.91 2.18 9.51
CA THR A 249 -17.88 2.50 10.54
C THR A 249 -17.91 4.03 10.68
N GLY A 250 -19.10 4.56 10.45
CA GLY A 250 -19.37 5.99 10.63
C GLY A 250 -19.76 6.25 12.07
N PRO A 251 -19.38 7.40 12.65
CA PRO A 251 -19.98 7.80 13.91
C PRO A 251 -21.49 7.99 13.73
N ASP A 252 -22.26 7.85 14.80
CA ASP A 252 -23.57 8.51 14.85
C ASP A 252 -23.29 10.02 14.86
N LEU A 253 -23.35 10.63 13.66
CA LEU A 253 -22.90 12.00 13.36
C LEU A 253 -23.51 13.07 14.28
N LYS A 254 -24.53 12.73 15.07
CA LYS A 254 -25.14 13.62 16.06
C LYS A 254 -24.20 14.01 17.22
N ASN A 255 -23.10 13.30 17.44
CA ASN A 255 -22.25 13.51 18.63
C ASN A 255 -20.77 13.79 18.36
N VAL A 256 -20.30 13.92 17.11
CA VAL A 256 -18.86 14.12 16.83
C VAL A 256 -18.47 15.58 16.76
N ASP A 257 -17.46 15.97 17.54
CA ASP A 257 -16.78 17.25 17.38
C ASP A 257 -15.84 17.20 16.17
N ILE A 258 -16.27 17.82 15.06
CA ILE A 258 -15.54 17.83 13.79
C ILE A 258 -14.24 18.65 13.88
N GLU A 259 -14.19 19.71 14.69
CA GLU A 259 -12.97 20.51 14.87
C GLU A 259 -11.92 19.70 15.61
N GLU A 260 -12.32 18.99 16.66
CA GLU A 260 -11.41 18.11 17.40
C GLU A 260 -10.91 16.95 16.52
N PHE A 261 -11.77 16.37 15.69
CA PHE A 261 -11.37 15.34 14.73
C PHE A 261 -10.33 15.86 13.73
N ASN A 262 -10.48 17.09 13.26
CA ASN A 262 -9.51 17.73 12.35
C ASN A 262 -8.15 17.92 12.99
N ASN A 263 -8.11 18.34 14.25
CA ASN A 263 -6.87 18.55 14.99
C ASN A 263 -6.08 17.25 15.18
N VAL A 264 -6.75 16.11 15.35
CA VAL A 264 -6.06 14.81 15.47
C VAL A 264 -5.48 14.33 14.13
N MET A 265 -6.05 14.71 12.98
CA MET A 265 -5.46 14.39 11.67
C MET A 265 -4.19 15.19 11.37
N SER A 266 -4.01 16.35 12.01
CA SER A 266 -2.79 17.17 11.94
C SER A 266 -1.83 16.84 13.08
N VAL A 267 -1.29 15.61 13.10
CA VAL A 267 -0.22 15.25 14.04
C VAL A 267 1.08 15.93 13.61
N SER A 268 1.84 16.48 14.56
CA SER A 268 3.20 16.98 14.33
C SER A 268 4.27 16.20 15.13
N ALA A 269 5.53 16.38 14.77
CA ALA A 269 6.65 15.74 15.45
C ALA A 269 6.81 16.31 16.87
N GLY A 270 6.85 15.43 17.89
CA GLY A 270 7.01 15.81 19.30
C GLY A 270 5.72 16.05 20.10
N GLU A 271 4.54 15.96 19.47
CA GLU A 271 3.25 15.96 20.19
C GLU A 271 2.89 14.57 20.74
N THR A 272 2.01 14.52 21.75
CA THR A 272 1.50 13.24 22.27
C THR A 272 0.70 12.54 21.18
N LYS A 273 1.22 11.42 20.68
CA LYS A 273 0.61 10.68 19.56
C LYS A 273 -0.45 9.72 20.10
N MET A 274 -1.68 9.94 19.68
CA MET A 274 -2.86 9.19 20.12
C MET A 274 -3.64 8.77 18.88
N CYS A 275 -4.26 7.60 18.92
CA CYS A 275 -5.24 7.21 17.92
C CYS A 275 -6.63 7.68 18.34
N ARG A 276 -7.44 8.11 17.37
CA ARG A 276 -8.83 8.48 17.60
C ARG A 276 -9.77 7.34 17.22
N PHE A 277 -10.70 7.06 18.13
CA PHE A 277 -11.88 6.24 17.88
C PHE A 277 -13.10 7.11 18.17
N TYR A 278 -13.62 7.77 17.13
CA TYR A 278 -14.71 8.75 17.22
C TYR A 278 -14.40 9.92 18.15
N ASN A 279 -14.98 9.98 19.35
CA ASN A 279 -14.70 11.01 20.35
C ASN A 279 -13.67 10.57 21.39
N ASP A 280 -13.36 9.28 21.43
CA ASP A 280 -12.38 8.74 22.35
C ASP A 280 -10.98 8.77 21.73
N THR A 281 -9.98 8.97 22.59
CA THR A 281 -8.57 8.88 22.22
C THR A 281 -7.91 7.74 22.98
N LYS A 282 -7.00 7.05 22.28
CA LYS A 282 -6.32 5.85 22.76
C LYS A 282 -4.82 6.04 22.65
N ARG A 283 -4.08 5.64 23.69
CA ARG A 283 -2.61 5.69 23.66
C ARG A 283 -2.09 4.61 22.73
N VAL A 284 -0.94 4.85 22.11
CA VAL A 284 -0.25 3.81 21.33
C VAL A 284 -0.05 2.56 22.19
N GLY A 285 -0.43 1.41 21.65
CA GLY A 285 -0.44 0.11 22.31
C GLY A 285 -1.70 -0.23 23.11
N GLU A 286 -2.59 0.74 23.36
CA GLU A 286 -3.86 0.50 24.07
C GLU A 286 -4.81 -0.34 23.21
N GLU A 287 -5.36 -1.39 23.82
CA GLU A 287 -6.30 -2.34 23.23
C GLU A 287 -7.67 -2.20 23.89
N PHE A 288 -8.75 -2.37 23.12
CA PHE A 288 -10.11 -2.39 23.62
C PHE A 288 -11.05 -3.12 22.65
N GLU A 289 -12.21 -3.52 23.17
CA GLU A 289 -13.30 -4.10 22.40
C GLU A 289 -14.48 -3.11 22.42
N PRO A 290 -14.86 -2.51 21.29
CA PRO A 290 -15.99 -1.58 21.25
C PRO A 290 -17.30 -2.33 21.43
N GLU A 291 -18.31 -1.63 21.98
CA GLU A 291 -19.67 -2.16 21.99
C GLU A 291 -20.20 -2.32 20.55
N PRO A 292 -20.80 -3.46 20.21
CA PRO A 292 -21.30 -3.70 18.85
C PRO A 292 -22.50 -2.78 18.56
N VAL A 293 -22.40 -2.04 17.46
CA VAL A 293 -23.47 -1.16 16.96
C VAL A 293 -24.27 -1.80 15.84
N ASP A 294 -23.68 -2.78 15.15
CA ASP A 294 -24.27 -3.55 14.06
C ASP A 294 -23.60 -4.93 13.93
N MET A 295 -24.03 -5.72 12.93
CA MET A 295 -23.48 -7.06 12.69
C MET A 295 -21.99 -7.04 12.26
N TRP A 296 -21.49 -5.94 11.71
CA TRP A 296 -20.11 -5.80 11.26
C TRP A 296 -19.15 -5.51 12.41
N THR A 297 -19.66 -4.91 13.48
CA THR A 297 -18.91 -4.49 14.66
C THR A 297 -18.90 -5.49 15.81
N VAL A 298 -19.57 -6.64 15.65
CA VAL A 298 -19.51 -7.76 16.60
C VAL A 298 -18.10 -8.36 16.64
N ASP A 299 -17.59 -8.58 17.85
CA ASP A 299 -16.28 -9.18 18.16
C ASP A 299 -15.07 -8.45 17.54
N LEU A 300 -15.20 -7.13 17.35
CA LEU A 300 -14.06 -6.31 16.94
C LEU A 300 -13.04 -6.20 18.06
N LYS A 301 -11.78 -6.39 17.71
CA LYS A 301 -10.64 -6.06 18.57
C LYS A 301 -9.94 -4.85 17.98
N CYS A 302 -9.85 -3.79 18.76
CA CYS A 302 -9.25 -2.53 18.35
C CYS A 302 -7.97 -2.25 19.13
N LYS A 303 -6.97 -1.72 18.43
CA LYS A 303 -5.69 -1.32 18.98
C LYS A 303 -5.19 -0.03 18.35
N CYS A 304 -4.59 0.83 19.15
CA CYS A 304 -3.84 1.97 18.61
C CYS A 304 -2.42 1.53 18.24
N GLU A 305 -2.24 1.14 16.97
CA GLU A 305 -0.92 0.72 16.48
C GLU A 305 -0.10 1.90 15.98
N VAL A 306 -0.63 2.66 15.02
CA VAL A 306 0.03 3.84 14.43
C VAL A 306 -1.01 4.95 14.24
N PRO A 307 -0.89 6.10 14.93
CA PRO A 307 -1.78 7.26 14.80
C PRO A 307 -1.86 7.83 13.37
N PRO A 308 -2.96 8.52 13.00
CA PRO A 308 -4.01 9.06 13.86
C PRO A 308 -5.26 8.19 14.06
N PHE A 309 -5.48 7.16 13.24
CA PHE A 309 -6.65 6.30 13.34
C PHE A 309 -6.38 5.04 14.16
N ILE A 310 -7.44 4.52 14.76
CA ILE A 310 -7.42 3.23 15.43
C ILE A 310 -7.44 2.10 14.40
N THR A 311 -6.79 0.98 14.72
CA THR A 311 -6.86 -0.24 13.90
C THR A 311 -7.81 -1.21 14.56
N CYS A 312 -8.92 -1.53 13.89
CA CYS A 312 -9.88 -2.52 14.37
C CYS A 312 -9.91 -3.70 13.40
N GLN A 313 -9.83 -4.90 13.94
CA GLN A 313 -9.80 -6.14 13.17
C GLN A 313 -10.85 -7.10 13.69
N ARG A 314 -11.49 -7.80 12.76
CA ARG A 314 -12.34 -8.96 13.06
C ARG A 314 -11.68 -10.19 12.46
N SER A 315 -11.37 -11.17 13.30
CA SER A 315 -11.05 -12.51 12.82
C SER A 315 -12.37 -13.21 12.52
N MET A 316 -12.74 -13.35 11.25
CA MET A 316 -13.79 -14.30 10.90
C MET A 316 -13.20 -15.69 11.12
N ALA A 317 -13.57 -16.36 12.20
CA ALA A 317 -13.29 -17.79 12.31
C ALA A 317 -13.96 -18.46 11.11
N VAL A 318 -13.19 -19.21 10.32
CA VAL A 318 -13.77 -20.17 9.39
C VAL A 318 -14.68 -21.06 10.25
N PRO A 319 -15.97 -21.19 9.96
CA PRO A 319 -16.81 -22.14 10.68
C PRO A 319 -16.10 -23.49 10.56
N VAL A 320 -15.64 -24.02 11.69
CA VAL A 320 -15.31 -25.44 11.75
C VAL A 320 -16.63 -26.11 11.45
N ASP A 321 -16.69 -26.82 10.32
CA ASP A 321 -17.81 -27.67 9.96
C ASP A 321 -17.88 -28.77 11.03
N ASP A 322 -18.49 -28.46 12.16
CA ASP A 322 -18.88 -29.45 13.15
C ASP A 322 -19.96 -30.25 12.45
N GLY A 323 -19.53 -31.38 11.87
CA GLY A 323 -20.31 -32.29 11.05
C GLY A 323 -21.51 -32.90 11.76
N SER A 324 -22.44 -32.08 12.22
CA SER A 324 -23.80 -32.44 12.55
C SER A 324 -24.66 -32.07 11.34
N GLY A 325 -24.67 -32.97 10.36
CA GLY A 325 -25.77 -33.03 9.41
C GLY A 325 -27.06 -33.28 10.19
N GLU A 326 -27.94 -32.29 10.24
CA GLU A 326 -29.36 -32.53 10.50
C GLU A 326 -30.13 -32.26 9.22
N ASN A 327 -30.57 -33.35 8.60
CA ASN A 327 -31.51 -33.36 7.49
C ASN A 327 -32.83 -32.71 7.92
N PHE A 328 -33.28 -31.70 7.17
CA PHE A 328 -34.69 -31.36 7.01
C PHE A 328 -34.97 -30.97 5.55
#